data_AF-A0A920KST8-F1
#
_entry.id   AF-A0A920KST8-F1
#
_cell.length_a   1.000
_cell.length_b   1.000
_cell.length_c   1.000
_cell.angle_alpha   90.00
_cell.angle_beta   90.00
_cell.angle_gamma   90.00
#
_symmetry.space_group_name_H-M   'P 1'
#
loop_
_entity.id
_entity.type
_entity.pdbx_description
1 polymer ?
#
loop_
_entity_poly.entity_id
_entity_poly.type
_entity_poly.pdbx_seq_one_letter_code
_entity_poly.pdbx_strand_id
1 'polypeptide(L)'
;MGKKASVTQIYYFLRDPQGIDHEFRFYPDGSNGRVTLKPDSAAYEWKRLTLNARLPKGSAPEQWGLSEIRVWDKAGNQRGIIL
;
A
#
# COMPACT_ATOMS: atom_id res chain seq x y z
N MET A 1 -11.67 -18.85 -13.20
CA MET A 1 -11.76 -19.19 -11.77
C MET A 1 -10.67 -18.40 -11.04
N GLY A 2 -11.03 -17.29 -10.38
CA GLY A 2 -10.05 -16.34 -9.84
C GLY A 2 -9.29 -16.93 -8.65
N LYS A 3 -7.95 -16.99 -8.73
CA LYS A 3 -7.11 -17.36 -7.59
C LYS A 3 -7.14 -16.20 -6.61
N LYS A 4 -7.89 -16.35 -5.51
CA LYS A 4 -7.91 -15.39 -4.40
C LYS A 4 -6.51 -15.37 -3.78
N ALA A 5 -5.87 -14.22 -3.80
CA ALA A 5 -4.50 -14.07 -3.34
C ALA A 5 -4.46 -12.97 -2.27
N SER A 6 -3.69 -13.17 -1.21
CA SER A 6 -3.52 -12.12 -0.19
C SER A 6 -2.93 -10.85 -0.80
N VAL A 7 -3.12 -9.72 -0.13
CA VAL A 7 -2.43 -8.47 -0.50
C VAL A 7 -0.93 -8.67 -0.39
N THR A 8 -0.20 -8.37 -1.46
CA THR A 8 1.27 -8.44 -1.48
C THR A 8 1.91 -7.08 -1.34
N GLN A 9 1.26 -6.04 -1.86
CA GLN A 9 1.85 -4.71 -1.95
C GLN A 9 0.76 -3.65 -1.98
N ILE A 10 1.03 -2.54 -1.31
CA ILE A 10 0.23 -1.32 -1.37
C ILE A 10 1.16 -0.19 -1.77
N TYR A 11 0.80 0.51 -2.85
CA TYR A 11 1.36 1.81 -3.19
C TYR A 11 0.38 2.88 -2.75
N TYR A 12 0.88 3.98 -2.25
CA TYR A 12 0.05 5.13 -1.91
C TYR A 12 0.83 6.43 -2.06
N PHE A 13 0.13 7.49 -2.40
CA PHE A 13 0.69 8.83 -2.53
C PHE A 13 0.19 9.70 -1.40
N LEU A 14 1.13 10.35 -0.72
CA LEU A 14 0.81 11.40 0.24
C LEU A 14 1.13 12.75 -0.39
N ARG A 15 0.14 13.64 -0.42
CA ARG A 15 0.29 15.02 -0.87
C ARG A 15 0.73 15.88 0.29
N ASP A 16 1.84 16.58 0.12
CA ASP A 16 2.31 17.55 1.10
C ASP A 16 1.49 18.85 1.06
N PRO A 17 1.62 19.72 2.07
CA PRO A 17 0.94 21.02 2.12
C PRO A 17 1.25 21.97 0.96
N GLN A 18 2.32 21.72 0.20
CA GLN A 18 2.68 22.50 -0.99
C GLN A 18 2.02 21.95 -2.26
N GLY A 19 1.26 20.85 -2.15
CA GLY A 19 0.53 20.21 -3.24
C GLY A 19 1.35 19.16 -4.00
N ILE A 20 2.52 18.76 -3.49
CA ILE A 20 3.40 17.79 -4.16
C ILE A 20 3.08 16.38 -3.66
N ASP A 21 2.89 15.43 -4.59
CA ASP A 21 2.65 14.03 -4.27
C ASP A 21 3.97 13.25 -4.09
N HIS A 22 4.03 12.45 -3.02
CA HIS A 22 5.17 11.61 -2.67
C HIS A 22 4.77 10.14 -2.62
N GLU A 23 5.49 9.28 -3.33
CA GLU A 23 5.21 7.83 -3.39
C GLU A 23 5.71 7.09 -2.14
N PHE A 24 4.87 6.21 -1.61
CA PHE A 24 5.23 5.26 -0.57
C PHE A 24 4.81 3.84 -0.95
N ARG A 25 5.54 2.86 -0.42
CA ARG A 25 5.25 1.44 -0.60
C ARG A 25 5.16 0.76 0.75
N PHE A 26 4.18 -0.13 0.88
CA PHE A 26 3.98 -0.95 2.05
C PHE A 26 3.79 -2.41 1.64
N TYR A 27 4.49 -3.31 2.33
CA TYR A 27 4.42 -4.75 2.11
C TYR A 27 3.85 -5.41 3.37
N PRO A 28 2.59 -5.87 3.35
CA PRO A 28 1.92 -6.39 4.56
C PRO A 28 2.56 -7.64 5.17
N ASP A 29 3.37 -8.35 4.41
CA ASP A 29 4.12 -9.54 4.85
C ASP A 29 5.50 -9.19 5.45
N GLY A 30 5.86 -7.91 5.51
CA GLY A 30 7.17 -7.45 5.99
C GLY A 30 8.32 -7.77 5.03
N SER A 31 8.02 -8.24 3.82
CA SER A 31 9.02 -8.47 2.78
C SER A 31 9.37 -7.17 2.05
N ASN A 32 10.33 -7.23 1.13
CA ASN A 32 10.63 -6.13 0.21
C ASN A 32 9.93 -6.31 -1.15
N GLY A 33 8.71 -6.88 -1.17
CA GLY A 33 7.95 -7.14 -2.40
C GLY A 33 8.33 -8.45 -3.11
N ARG A 34 8.94 -9.41 -2.40
CA ARG A 34 9.18 -10.75 -2.96
C ARG A 34 7.89 -11.55 -2.89
N VAL A 35 7.18 -11.60 -4.01
CA VAL A 35 5.91 -12.31 -4.12
C VAL A 35 6.15 -13.83 -3.98
N THR A 36 5.49 -14.44 -3.01
CA THR A 36 5.26 -15.89 -3.00
C THR A 36 3.83 -16.14 -3.47
N LEU A 37 3.63 -17.11 -4.37
CA LEU A 37 2.28 -17.50 -4.81
C LEU A 37 1.51 -18.32 -3.75
N LYS A 38 2.07 -18.44 -2.54
CA LYS A 38 1.41 -19.09 -1.41
C LYS A 38 0.40 -18.12 -0.80
N PRO A 39 -0.91 -18.44 -0.81
CA PRO A 39 -1.89 -17.65 -0.09
C PRO A 39 -1.57 -17.69 1.40
N ASP A 40 -1.88 -16.61 2.11
CA ASP A 40 -1.73 -16.62 3.56
C ASP A 40 -2.77 -17.56 4.17
N SER A 41 -2.47 -18.14 5.33
CA SER A 41 -3.38 -19.04 6.04
C SER A 41 -4.76 -18.42 6.33
N ALA A 42 -4.83 -17.07 6.39
CA ALA A 42 -6.04 -16.29 6.64
C ALA A 42 -6.51 -15.49 5.41
N ALA A 43 -6.26 -15.97 4.18
CA ALA A 43 -6.63 -15.27 2.94
C ALA A 43 -8.14 -14.98 2.78
N TYR A 44 -8.99 -15.55 3.64
CA TYR A 44 -10.45 -15.37 3.63
C TYR A 44 -10.96 -14.38 4.69
N GLU A 45 -10.06 -13.81 5.50
CA GLU A 45 -10.43 -12.94 6.60
C GLU A 45 -10.24 -11.46 6.24
N TRP A 46 -11.14 -10.61 6.74
CA TRP A 46 -10.94 -9.17 6.68
C TRP A 46 -9.76 -8.77 7.56
N LYS A 47 -8.81 -8.04 6.97
CA LYS A 47 -7.64 -7.54 7.69
C LYS A 47 -7.63 -6.01 7.69
N ARG A 48 -7.50 -5.42 8.88
CA ARG A 48 -7.17 -4.00 9.02
C ARG A 48 -5.66 -3.84 8.91
N LEU A 49 -5.21 -2.97 8.01
CA LEU A 49 -3.81 -2.62 7.84
C LEU A 49 -3.60 -1.17 8.27
N THR A 50 -2.54 -0.93 9.03
CA THR A 50 -2.07 0.41 9.38
C THR A 50 -0.79 0.67 8.62
N LEU A 51 -0.80 1.69 7.75
CA LEU A 51 0.35 2.09 6.96
C LEU A 51 1.03 3.26 7.65
N ASN A 52 2.31 3.10 8.01
CA ASN A 52 3.11 4.14 8.62
C ASN A 52 4.16 4.62 7.60
N ALA A 53 4.16 5.91 7.30
CA ALA A 53 5.18 6.55 6.47
C ALA A 53 6.17 7.33 7.35
N ARG A 54 7.47 7.13 7.12
CA ARG A 54 8.49 8.01 7.70
C ARG A 54 8.84 9.08 6.67
N LEU A 55 8.55 10.33 7.00
CA LEU A 55 8.85 11.46 6.14
C LEU A 55 10.36 11.72 6.09
N PRO A 56 10.93 12.04 4.91
CA PRO A 56 12.31 12.49 4.78
C PRO A 56 12.61 13.75 5.62
N LYS A 57 13.89 13.94 5.95
CA LYS A 57 14.33 15.17 6.63
C LYS A 57 14.03 16.38 5.73
N GLY A 58 13.38 17.38 6.28
CA GLY A 58 13.00 18.59 5.54
C GLY A 58 11.62 18.52 4.87
N SER A 59 10.87 17.42 5.05
CA SER A 59 9.45 17.38 4.68
C SER A 59 8.67 18.53 5.32
N ALA A 60 7.76 19.10 4.54
CA ALA A 60 6.91 20.20 4.98
C ALA A 60 6.17 19.82 6.28
N PRO A 61 6.21 20.70 7.31
CA PRO A 61 5.40 20.52 8.50
C PRO A 61 3.92 20.62 8.12
N GLU A 62 3.02 20.18 9.01
CA GLU A 62 1.55 20.13 8.83
C GLU A 62 1.01 18.81 8.23
N GLN A 63 -0.30 18.79 7.96
CA GLN A 63 -1.03 17.59 7.60
C GLN A 63 -0.84 17.25 6.12
N TRP A 64 -0.43 16.02 5.86
CA TRP A 64 -0.33 15.46 4.51
C TRP A 64 -1.63 14.72 4.18
N GLY A 65 -2.14 14.90 2.98
CA GLY A 65 -3.35 14.23 2.49
C GLY A 65 -3.02 12.92 1.77
N LEU A 66 -3.93 11.95 1.77
CA LEU A 66 -3.84 10.79 0.87
C LEU A 66 -4.44 11.19 -0.48
N SER A 67 -3.67 11.09 -1.57
CA SER A 67 -4.13 11.44 -2.92
C SER A 67 -4.41 10.23 -3.80
N GLU A 68 -3.73 9.10 -3.56
CA GLU A 68 -3.98 7.85 -4.27
C GLU A 68 -3.58 6.64 -3.41
N ILE A 69 -4.30 5.54 -3.57
CA ILE A 69 -3.91 4.22 -3.06
C ILE A 69 -4.16 3.16 -4.12
N ARG A 70 -3.19 2.26 -4.30
CA ARG A 70 -3.24 1.10 -5.19
C ARG A 70 -2.81 -0.14 -4.42
N VAL A 71 -3.57 -1.21 -4.57
CA VAL A 71 -3.38 -2.47 -3.86
C VAL A 71 -3.18 -3.59 -4.88
N TRP A 72 -2.14 -4.39 -4.68
CA TRP A 72 -1.85 -5.60 -5.46
C TRP A 72 -2.06 -6.82 -4.60
N ASP A 73 -2.67 -7.84 -5.19
CA ASP A 73 -2.66 -9.18 -4.62
C ASP A 73 -1.47 -10.02 -5.12
N LYS A 74 -1.20 -11.14 -4.45
CA LYS A 74 -0.13 -12.08 -4.80
C LYS A 74 -0.33 -12.75 -6.19
N ALA A 75 -1.51 -12.65 -6.80
CA ALA A 75 -1.76 -13.12 -8.16
C ALA A 75 -1.51 -12.04 -9.22
N GLY A 76 -1.13 -10.83 -8.80
CA GLY A 76 -0.84 -9.70 -9.68
C GLY A 76 -2.07 -8.87 -10.05
N ASN A 77 -3.23 -9.11 -9.46
CA ASN A 77 -4.39 -8.24 -9.67
C ASN A 77 -4.20 -6.93 -8.92
N GLN A 78 -4.63 -5.82 -9.54
CA GLN A 78 -4.50 -4.48 -8.99
C GLN A 78 -5.86 -3.78 -8.92
N ARG A 79 -6.08 -3.03 -7.83
CA ARG A 79 -7.20 -2.09 -7.66
C ARG A 79 -6.66 -0.80 -7.07
N GLY A 80 -7.19 0.35 -7.47
CA GLY A 80 -6.82 1.63 -6.88
C GLY A 80 -7.95 2.63 -6.88
N ILE A 81 -7.78 3.68 -6.07
CA ILE A 81 -8.66 4.84 -5.98
C ILE A 81 -7.79 6.10 -5.90
N ILE A 82 -8.22 7.14 -6.60
CA ILE A 82 -7.68 8.50 -6.56
C ILE A 82 -8.68 9.35 -5.77
N LEU A 83 -8.18 10.22 -4.89
CA LEU A 83 -8.96 11.01 -3.95
C LEU A 83 -8.92 12.51 -4.27
#